data_AF-A0A2E3PZH0-F1
#
_entry.id   AF-A0A2E3PZH0-F1
#
_cell.length_a   1.000
_cell.length_b   1.000
_cell.length_c   1.000
_cell.angle_alpha   90.00
_cell.angle_beta   90.00
_cell.angle_gamma   90.00
#
_symmetry.space_group_name_H-M   'P 1'
#
loop_
_entity.id
_entity.type
_entity.pdbx_description
1 polymer ?
#
loop_
_entity_poly.entity_id
_entity_poly.type
_entity_poly.pdbx_seq_one_letter_code
_entity_poly.pdbx_strand_id
1 'polypeptide(L)'
;MHRRLHERIAFFPVVLLSLLGAVACTPYATYPPMSDVEPLVPGLYPVPQVMGKSLKAAYDKTSGNLSEDGNAPALVYALPEGISPGNWKQISNLTGIEGARALTGDDYEAGVPFWSIEQVRIRNQRAEVDVVFPISDGFERATVILEAEPFRAYEVKFFQRWRVPVDKPAFTQPGRQSTTMEDNEAQEAGKEAEAVVAPEPETDSDES
;
A
#
# COMPACT_ATOMS: atom_id res chain seq x y z
N MET A 1 -66.59 40.11 -3.95
CA MET A 1 -65.89 38.81 -4.15
C MET A 1 -64.51 39.12 -4.72
N HIS A 2 -63.44 38.83 -3.99
CA HIS A 2 -62.07 38.55 -4.47
C HIS A 2 -61.09 38.73 -3.30
N ARG A 3 -61.18 37.81 -2.33
CA ARG A 3 -60.15 37.57 -1.34
C ARG A 3 -59.99 36.06 -1.35
N ARG A 4 -58.83 35.57 -1.82
CA ARG A 4 -58.30 34.17 -1.81
C ARG A 4 -57.64 33.85 -3.15
N LEU A 5 -56.45 34.39 -3.41
CA LEU A 5 -55.56 33.81 -4.43
C LEU A 5 -54.06 34.12 -4.22
N HIS A 6 -53.64 34.46 -3.00
CA HIS A 6 -52.23 34.74 -2.71
C HIS A 6 -51.57 33.77 -1.72
N GLU A 7 -52.28 32.74 -1.24
CA GLU A 7 -51.75 31.81 -0.22
C GLU A 7 -51.09 30.53 -0.75
N ARG A 8 -50.98 30.34 -2.08
CA ARG A 8 -50.42 29.09 -2.65
C ARG A 8 -49.02 29.18 -3.24
N ILE A 9 -48.39 30.35 -3.24
CA ILE A 9 -47.10 30.57 -3.94
C ILE A 9 -45.91 30.69 -2.95
N ALA A 10 -46.16 30.67 -1.64
CA ALA A 10 -45.09 30.78 -0.63
C ALA A 10 -44.55 29.45 -0.09
N PHE A 11 -45.01 28.30 -0.60
CA PHE A 11 -44.59 26.97 -0.09
C PHE A 11 -43.56 26.25 -0.97
N PHE A 12 -43.21 26.80 -2.14
CA PHE A 12 -42.30 26.16 -3.09
C PHE A 12 -40.81 26.53 -3.02
N PRO A 13 -40.35 27.68 -2.44
CA PRO A 13 -38.93 28.00 -2.45
C PRO A 13 -38.12 27.36 -1.31
N VAL A 14 -38.78 26.83 -0.26
CA VAL A 14 -38.09 26.27 0.92
C VAL A 14 -37.58 24.85 0.65
N VAL A 15 -38.28 24.05 -0.15
CA VAL A 15 -37.88 22.65 -0.43
C VAL A 15 -36.66 22.56 -1.36
N LEU A 16 -36.46 23.55 -2.24
CA LEU A 16 -35.33 23.56 -3.19
C LEU A 16 -33.99 23.94 -2.53
N LEU A 17 -34.00 24.64 -1.39
CA LEU A 17 -32.80 25.09 -0.69
C LEU A 17 -32.20 24.02 0.24
N SER A 18 -32.99 23.03 0.66
CA SER A 18 -32.55 21.93 1.52
C SER A 18 -31.73 20.84 0.81
N LEU A 19 -31.67 20.82 -0.53
CA LEU A 19 -30.92 19.81 -1.29
C LEU A 19 -29.45 20.17 -1.58
N LEU A 20 -29.00 21.39 -1.27
CA LEU A 20 -27.62 21.84 -1.51
C LEU A 20 -26.67 21.63 -0.31
N GLY A 21 -27.15 21.04 0.80
CA GLY A 21 -26.42 20.98 2.07
C GLY A 21 -25.49 19.77 2.26
N ALA A 22 -25.52 18.77 1.38
CA ALA A 22 -24.65 17.60 1.49
C ALA A 22 -23.43 17.75 0.59
N VAL A 23 -22.50 18.64 0.95
CA VAL A 23 -21.10 18.51 0.52
C VAL A 23 -20.55 17.28 1.23
N ALA A 24 -20.91 16.10 0.72
CA ALA A 24 -20.41 14.85 1.23
C ALA A 24 -18.90 14.81 0.97
N CYS A 25 -18.11 15.09 2.00
CA CYS A 25 -16.72 14.65 2.07
C CYS A 25 -16.74 13.13 1.96
N THR A 26 -16.64 12.60 0.74
CA THR A 26 -16.46 11.16 0.54
C THR A 26 -15.10 10.82 1.13
N PRO A 27 -15.01 9.95 2.15
CA PRO A 27 -13.73 9.55 2.69
C PRO A 27 -12.93 8.80 1.62
N TYR A 28 -11.62 8.76 1.77
CA TYR A 28 -10.79 7.88 0.95
C TYR A 28 -11.02 6.44 1.41
N ALA A 29 -11.17 5.52 0.47
CA ALA A 29 -10.92 4.12 0.74
C ALA A 29 -9.41 3.87 0.63
N THR A 30 -8.80 3.06 1.51
CA THR A 30 -7.35 2.89 1.52
C THR A 30 -6.86 1.46 1.62
N TYR A 31 -5.66 1.22 1.08
CA TYR A 31 -4.87 0.01 1.30
C TYR A 31 -3.41 0.35 1.62
N PRO A 32 -2.80 -0.22 2.67
CA PRO A 32 -3.45 -0.91 3.79
C PRO A 32 -4.59 -0.08 4.42
N PRO A 33 -5.53 -0.71 5.15
CA PRO A 33 -6.61 0.02 5.79
C PRO A 33 -6.05 0.95 6.88
N MET A 34 -6.43 2.22 6.85
CA MET A 34 -6.22 3.11 7.99
C MET A 34 -7.45 3.07 8.92
N SER A 35 -7.31 3.57 10.14
CA SER A 35 -8.44 3.70 11.06
C SER A 35 -9.55 4.56 10.43
N ASP A 36 -10.79 4.15 10.63
CA ASP A 36 -11.99 4.91 10.28
C ASP A 36 -12.21 5.20 8.78
N VAL A 37 -11.56 4.43 7.89
CA VAL A 37 -11.77 4.50 6.44
C VAL A 37 -12.17 3.14 5.85
N GLU A 38 -12.91 3.17 4.74
CA GLU A 38 -13.31 1.97 4.02
C GLU A 38 -12.07 1.22 3.48
N PRO A 39 -11.94 -0.09 3.72
CA PRO A 39 -10.79 -0.85 3.23
C PRO A 39 -10.88 -1.09 1.72
N LEU A 40 -9.80 -0.80 1.01
CA LEU A 40 -9.64 -1.25 -0.38
C LEU A 40 -9.23 -2.72 -0.40
N VAL A 41 -9.75 -3.47 -1.38
CA VAL A 41 -9.35 -4.87 -1.63
C VAL A 41 -8.31 -4.89 -2.77
N PRO A 42 -7.05 -5.30 -2.51
CA PRO A 42 -5.95 -5.20 -3.49
C PRO A 42 -6.16 -5.94 -4.81
N GLY A 43 -6.91 -7.04 -4.79
CA GLY A 43 -7.21 -7.85 -5.98
C GLY A 43 -8.40 -7.34 -6.79
N LEU A 44 -9.18 -6.41 -6.25
CA LEU A 44 -10.40 -5.92 -6.91
C LEU A 44 -10.09 -4.65 -7.69
N TYR A 45 -10.51 -4.62 -8.96
CA TYR A 45 -10.40 -3.39 -9.76
C TYR A 45 -11.16 -2.23 -9.10
N PRO A 46 -10.59 -1.01 -9.10
CA PRO A 46 -9.42 -0.57 -9.87
C PRO A 46 -8.06 -0.69 -9.15
N VAL A 47 -8.00 -1.22 -7.92
CA VAL A 47 -6.79 -1.19 -7.07
C VAL A 47 -5.52 -1.75 -7.74
N PRO A 48 -5.51 -2.96 -8.34
CA PRO A 48 -4.29 -3.49 -8.94
C PRO A 48 -3.84 -2.69 -10.18
N GLN A 49 -4.77 -2.06 -10.91
CA GLN A 49 -4.44 -1.16 -12.02
C GLN A 49 -3.73 0.10 -11.51
N VAL A 50 -4.28 0.71 -10.47
CA VAL A 50 -3.73 1.93 -9.85
C VAL A 50 -2.34 1.64 -9.30
N MET A 51 -2.13 0.50 -8.63
CA MET A 51 -0.82 0.05 -8.16
C MET A 51 0.19 -0.14 -9.31
N GLY A 52 -0.16 -0.93 -10.33
CA GLY A 52 0.75 -1.21 -11.46
C GLY A 52 1.14 0.05 -12.23
N LYS A 53 0.18 0.93 -12.53
CA LYS A 53 0.45 2.22 -13.20
C LYS A 53 1.31 3.15 -12.35
N SER A 54 1.15 3.12 -11.03
CA SER A 54 1.96 3.95 -10.12
C SER A 54 3.41 3.45 -10.02
N LEU A 55 3.61 2.13 -9.96
CA LEU A 55 4.96 1.54 -10.06
C LEU A 55 5.63 1.88 -11.38
N LYS A 56 4.90 1.74 -12.50
CA LYS A 56 5.41 2.16 -13.81
C LYS A 56 5.83 3.63 -13.80
N ALA A 57 4.96 4.52 -13.34
CA ALA A 57 5.22 5.95 -13.32
C ALA A 57 6.43 6.30 -12.45
N ALA A 58 6.54 5.70 -11.27
CA ALA A 58 7.69 5.88 -10.40
C ALA A 58 8.98 5.38 -11.05
N TYR A 59 8.97 4.17 -11.60
CA TYR A 59 10.11 3.60 -12.31
C TYR A 59 10.57 4.49 -13.47
N ASP A 60 9.67 4.83 -14.40
CA ASP A 60 9.98 5.66 -15.59
C ASP A 60 10.57 7.03 -15.21
N LYS A 61 10.23 7.57 -14.02
CA LYS A 61 10.71 8.87 -13.53
C LYS A 61 12.01 8.80 -12.73
N THR A 62 12.39 7.62 -12.23
CA THR A 62 13.44 7.53 -11.20
C THR A 62 14.53 6.52 -11.51
N SER A 63 14.28 5.51 -12.35
CA SER A 63 15.27 4.47 -12.68
C SER A 63 16.53 5.01 -13.35
N GLY A 64 16.40 6.09 -14.13
CA GLY A 64 17.53 6.78 -14.76
C GLY A 64 18.55 7.38 -13.77
N ASN A 65 18.15 7.61 -12.51
CA ASN A 65 19.07 8.08 -11.47
C ASN A 65 20.00 6.96 -10.96
N LEU A 66 19.70 5.71 -11.32
CA LEU A 66 20.40 4.50 -10.90
C LEU A 66 21.04 3.79 -12.10
N SER A 67 21.02 4.40 -13.28
CA SER A 67 21.57 3.80 -14.47
C SER A 67 23.09 3.75 -14.41
N GLU A 68 23.63 2.52 -14.44
CA GLU A 68 25.04 2.27 -14.67
C GLU A 68 25.23 2.00 -16.17
N ASP A 69 26.25 2.62 -16.78
CA ASP A 69 26.59 2.46 -18.20
C ASP A 69 25.43 2.71 -19.19
N GLY A 70 24.47 3.56 -18.81
CA GLY A 70 23.32 3.92 -19.62
C GLY A 70 22.17 2.92 -19.60
N ASN A 71 22.25 1.86 -18.79
CA ASN A 71 21.18 0.87 -18.63
C ASN A 71 20.47 1.06 -17.29
N ALA A 72 19.15 1.28 -17.34
CA ALA A 72 18.33 1.29 -16.12
C ALA A 72 18.22 -0.13 -15.53
N PRO A 73 18.25 -0.29 -14.20
CA PRO A 73 18.05 -1.59 -13.56
C PRO A 73 16.62 -2.09 -13.82
N ALA A 74 16.39 -3.40 -13.75
CA ALA A 74 15.03 -3.95 -13.84
C ALA A 74 14.12 -3.43 -12.70
N LEU A 75 12.82 -3.35 -12.95
CA LEU A 75 11.84 -3.02 -11.91
C LEU A 75 11.70 -4.19 -10.92
N VAL A 76 12.42 -4.11 -9.81
CA VAL A 76 12.17 -4.92 -8.62
C VAL A 76 11.19 -4.17 -7.73
N TYR A 77 10.08 -4.79 -7.34
CA TYR A 77 9.03 -4.09 -6.59
C TYR A 77 8.59 -4.83 -5.33
N ALA A 78 8.20 -4.04 -4.33
CA ALA A 78 7.54 -4.49 -3.11
C ALA A 78 6.14 -3.89 -3.03
N LEU A 79 5.22 -4.62 -2.39
CA LEU A 79 3.85 -4.18 -2.15
C LEU A 79 3.54 -4.27 -0.65
N PRO A 80 2.50 -3.58 -0.15
CA PRO A 80 2.13 -3.73 1.24
C PRO A 80 1.72 -5.18 1.55
N GLU A 81 1.82 -5.55 2.83
CA GLU A 81 1.43 -6.87 3.33
C GLU A 81 -0.04 -7.19 3.03
N GLY A 82 -0.43 -8.47 3.08
CA GLY A 82 -1.83 -8.90 2.89
C GLY A 82 -2.25 -9.10 1.42
N ILE A 83 -1.36 -8.89 0.47
CA ILE A 83 -1.63 -9.12 -0.97
C ILE A 83 -1.27 -10.56 -1.36
N SER A 84 -2.22 -11.26 -1.97
CA SER A 84 -2.03 -12.65 -2.42
C SER A 84 -1.00 -12.77 -3.56
N PRO A 85 -0.29 -13.91 -3.70
CA PRO A 85 0.67 -14.11 -4.78
C PRO A 85 0.10 -13.89 -6.20
N GLY A 86 -1.17 -14.26 -6.41
CA GLY A 86 -1.86 -14.02 -7.68
C GLY A 86 -2.00 -12.53 -7.99
N ASN A 87 -2.35 -11.72 -6.99
CA ASN A 87 -2.48 -10.27 -7.14
C ASN A 87 -1.11 -9.59 -7.35
N TRP A 88 -0.06 -10.07 -6.69
CA TRP A 88 1.32 -9.62 -6.96
C TRP A 88 1.68 -9.79 -8.45
N LYS A 89 1.41 -10.98 -9.02
CA LYS A 89 1.67 -11.25 -10.43
C LYS A 89 0.81 -10.37 -11.34
N GLN A 90 -0.47 -10.19 -11.01
CA GLN A 90 -1.36 -9.30 -11.75
C GLN A 90 -0.83 -7.86 -11.78
N ILE A 91 -0.40 -7.33 -10.62
CA ILE A 91 0.17 -5.99 -10.51
C ILE A 91 1.46 -5.87 -11.33
N SER A 92 2.34 -6.89 -11.31
CA SER A 92 3.53 -6.94 -12.18
C SER A 92 3.17 -6.75 -13.65
N ASN A 93 2.19 -7.52 -14.13
CA ASN A 93 1.77 -7.46 -15.53
C ASN A 93 1.20 -6.08 -15.89
N LEU A 94 0.48 -5.44 -14.95
CA LEU A 94 -0.11 -4.12 -15.13
C LEU A 94 0.92 -2.98 -15.13
N THR A 95 2.17 -3.23 -14.73
CA THR A 95 3.27 -2.26 -14.92
C THR A 95 3.66 -2.12 -16.39
N GLY A 96 3.47 -3.16 -17.21
CA GLY A 96 3.92 -3.19 -18.60
C GLY A 96 5.44 -3.05 -18.79
N ILE A 97 6.23 -3.25 -17.73
CA ILE A 97 7.70 -3.21 -17.77
C ILE A 97 8.23 -4.63 -17.93
N GLU A 98 9.04 -4.84 -18.96
CA GLU A 98 9.71 -6.12 -19.17
C GLU A 98 10.69 -6.41 -18.03
N GLY A 99 10.68 -7.64 -17.52
CA GLY A 99 11.52 -8.04 -16.40
C GLY A 99 11.04 -7.53 -15.03
N ALA A 100 9.88 -6.87 -14.95
CA ALA A 100 9.29 -6.49 -13.66
C ALA A 100 9.02 -7.72 -12.80
N ARG A 101 9.53 -7.71 -11.57
CA ARG A 101 9.42 -8.85 -10.65
C ARG A 101 9.33 -8.43 -9.19
N ALA A 102 8.72 -9.29 -8.39
CA ALA A 102 8.66 -9.11 -6.95
C ALA A 102 10.08 -9.13 -6.35
N LEU A 103 10.26 -8.32 -5.31
CA LEU A 103 11.41 -8.34 -4.42
C LEU A 103 11.50 -9.69 -3.70
N THR A 104 12.69 -10.27 -3.64
CA THR A 104 12.98 -11.49 -2.87
C THR A 104 13.80 -11.16 -1.62
N GLY A 105 13.91 -12.12 -0.69
CA GLY A 105 14.76 -11.95 0.50
C GLY A 105 16.23 -11.74 0.12
N ASP A 106 16.73 -12.52 -0.83
CA ASP A 106 18.11 -12.41 -1.32
C ASP A 106 18.38 -11.02 -1.94
N ASP A 107 17.43 -10.47 -2.71
CA ASP A 107 17.54 -9.10 -3.23
C ASP A 107 17.60 -8.05 -2.12
N TYR A 108 16.77 -8.24 -1.09
CA TYR A 108 16.67 -7.31 0.02
C TYR A 108 17.97 -7.26 0.83
N GLU A 109 18.57 -8.42 1.11
CA GLU A 109 19.86 -8.57 1.80
C GLU A 109 21.03 -8.09 0.92
N ALA A 110 20.99 -8.38 -0.39
CA ALA A 110 22.01 -7.92 -1.34
C ALA A 110 21.95 -6.41 -1.63
N GLY A 111 20.92 -5.70 -1.14
CA GLY A 111 20.79 -4.26 -1.35
C GLY A 111 20.38 -3.88 -2.78
N VAL A 112 19.68 -4.76 -3.49
CA VAL A 112 19.17 -4.48 -4.84
C VAL A 112 18.18 -3.31 -4.77
N PRO A 113 18.28 -2.29 -5.66
CA PRO A 113 17.34 -1.18 -5.69
C PRO A 113 15.93 -1.68 -6.03
N PHE A 114 14.93 -1.24 -5.25
CA PHE A 114 13.53 -1.62 -5.46
C PHE A 114 12.55 -0.47 -5.22
N TRP A 115 11.36 -0.58 -5.83
CA TRP A 115 10.25 0.35 -5.69
C TRP A 115 9.15 -0.25 -4.82
N SER A 116 8.75 0.41 -3.75
CA SER A 116 7.75 -0.09 -2.82
C SER A 116 6.48 0.75 -2.85
N ILE A 117 5.32 0.12 -3.01
CA ILE A 117 4.05 0.78 -2.70
C ILE A 117 3.84 0.71 -1.19
N GLU A 118 3.59 1.85 -0.55
CA GLU A 118 3.26 1.88 0.87
C GLU A 118 1.77 2.07 1.13
N GLN A 119 1.14 2.96 0.37
CA GLN A 119 -0.27 3.28 0.57
C GLN A 119 -0.96 3.62 -0.73
N VAL A 120 -2.18 3.11 -0.89
CA VAL A 120 -3.12 3.43 -1.96
C VAL A 120 -4.34 4.08 -1.34
N ARG A 121 -4.78 5.18 -1.92
CA ARG A 121 -5.98 5.91 -1.51
C ARG A 121 -6.83 6.17 -2.73
N ILE A 122 -8.12 5.82 -2.70
CA ILE A 122 -9.04 6.05 -3.79
C ILE A 122 -10.27 6.79 -3.28
N ARG A 123 -10.65 7.87 -3.98
CA ARG A 123 -11.86 8.64 -3.74
C ARG A 123 -12.50 9.00 -5.07
N ASN A 124 -13.66 8.41 -5.36
CA ASN A 124 -14.40 8.58 -6.61
C ASN A 124 -13.53 8.26 -7.83
N GLN A 125 -13.13 9.31 -8.57
CA GLN A 125 -12.36 9.24 -9.81
C GLN A 125 -10.88 9.61 -9.60
N ARG A 126 -10.44 9.80 -8.36
CA ARG A 126 -9.07 10.17 -8.02
C ARG A 126 -8.43 9.08 -7.17
N ALA A 127 -7.22 8.69 -7.55
CA ALA A 127 -6.39 7.77 -6.79
C ALA A 127 -5.05 8.42 -6.49
N GLU A 128 -4.51 8.14 -5.32
CA GLU A 128 -3.22 8.60 -4.85
C GLU A 128 -2.45 7.38 -4.33
N VAL A 129 -1.24 7.18 -4.83
CA VAL A 129 -0.38 6.07 -4.41
C VAL A 129 0.94 6.61 -3.94
N ASP A 130 1.29 6.30 -2.71
CA ASP A 130 2.64 6.56 -2.21
C ASP A 130 3.56 5.43 -2.62
N VAL A 131 4.58 5.80 -3.38
CA VAL A 131 5.64 4.92 -3.83
C VAL A 131 6.95 5.41 -3.24
N VAL A 132 7.61 4.55 -2.49
CA VAL A 132 9.00 4.73 -2.08
C VAL A 132 9.91 4.16 -3.15
N PHE A 133 10.91 4.93 -3.55
CA PHE A 133 11.82 4.58 -4.63
C PHE A 133 13.28 4.78 -4.21
N PRO A 134 14.22 4.04 -4.83
CA PRO A 134 15.63 4.12 -4.48
C PRO A 134 16.27 5.38 -5.08
N ILE A 135 17.18 5.97 -4.32
CA ILE A 135 18.11 7.00 -4.78
C ILE A 135 19.55 6.51 -4.54
N SER A 136 20.55 7.29 -4.93
CA SER A 136 21.97 6.91 -4.76
C SER A 136 22.36 6.63 -3.31
N ASP A 137 21.70 7.26 -2.35
CA ASP A 137 21.98 7.13 -0.91
C ASP A 137 20.67 7.00 -0.12
N GLY A 138 20.02 5.84 -0.25
CA GLY A 138 18.80 5.50 0.47
C GLY A 138 17.53 5.60 -0.37
N PHE A 139 16.45 6.08 0.23
CA PHE A 139 15.11 6.07 -0.36
C PHE A 139 14.42 7.42 -0.22
N GLU A 140 13.53 7.72 -1.17
CA GLU A 140 12.63 8.88 -1.12
C GLU A 140 11.21 8.44 -1.45
N ARG A 141 10.23 9.26 -1.09
CA ARG A 141 8.81 9.02 -1.36
C ARG A 141 8.31 9.91 -2.49
N ALA A 142 7.41 9.38 -3.31
CA ALA A 142 6.58 10.15 -4.21
C ALA A 142 5.12 9.74 -4.09
N THR A 143 4.21 10.70 -4.30
CA THR A 143 2.80 10.39 -4.50
C THR A 143 2.48 10.46 -5.99
N VAL A 144 2.04 9.34 -6.54
CA VAL A 144 1.50 9.26 -7.90
C VAL A 144 0.00 9.54 -7.83
N ILE A 145 -0.45 10.55 -8.55
CA ILE A 145 -1.85 10.94 -8.60
C ILE A 145 -2.41 10.50 -9.93
N LEU A 146 -3.47 9.69 -9.87
CA LEU A 146 -4.17 9.18 -11.02
C LEU A 146 -5.61 9.67 -11.02
N GLU A 147 -6.16 9.92 -12.20
CA GLU A 147 -7.56 10.30 -12.36
C GLU A 147 -8.20 9.47 -13.46
N ALA A 148 -9.46 9.10 -13.26
CA ALA A 148 -10.29 8.39 -14.22
C ALA A 148 -11.42 9.29 -14.70
N GLU A 149 -11.64 9.33 -16.02
CA GLU A 149 -12.90 9.83 -16.55
C GLU A 149 -14.01 8.79 -16.30
N PRO A 150 -15.30 9.18 -16.26
CA PRO A 150 -16.40 8.23 -16.15
C PRO A 150 -16.26 7.08 -17.16
N PHE A 151 -16.31 5.84 -16.67
CA PHE A 151 -16.18 4.61 -17.47
C PHE A 151 -14.83 4.42 -18.18
N ARG A 152 -13.78 5.15 -17.77
CA ARG A 152 -12.42 4.97 -18.30
C ARG A 152 -11.46 4.49 -17.23
N ALA A 153 -10.33 3.98 -17.68
CA ALA A 153 -9.22 3.59 -16.80
C ALA A 153 -8.62 4.81 -16.10
N TYR A 154 -8.03 4.59 -14.92
CA TYR A 154 -7.20 5.59 -14.25
C TYR A 154 -5.97 5.92 -15.09
N GLU A 155 -5.67 7.19 -15.30
CA GLU A 155 -4.45 7.65 -15.95
C GLU A 155 -3.61 8.51 -15.01
N VAL A 156 -2.29 8.41 -15.13
CA VAL A 156 -1.36 9.18 -14.32
C VAL A 156 -1.47 10.66 -14.70
N LYS A 157 -1.76 11.50 -13.72
CA LYS A 157 -1.84 12.96 -13.88
C LYS A 157 -0.61 13.67 -13.34
N PHE A 158 -0.16 13.27 -12.15
CA PHE A 158 0.97 13.90 -11.48
C PHE A 158 1.88 12.87 -10.84
N PHE A 159 3.17 13.18 -10.84
CA PHE A 159 4.19 12.52 -10.03
C PHE A 159 4.77 13.57 -9.09
N GLN A 160 4.37 13.53 -7.82
CA GLN A 160 4.80 14.48 -6.81
C GLN A 160 5.89 13.85 -5.95
N ARG A 161 7.14 14.28 -6.15
CA ARG A 161 8.28 13.83 -5.36
C ARG A 161 8.38 14.59 -4.04
N TRP A 162 8.47 13.86 -2.95
CA TRP A 162 8.78 14.39 -1.62
C TRP A 162 10.27 14.20 -1.39
N ARG A 163 11.05 15.29 -1.48
CA ARG A 163 12.51 15.27 -1.32
C ARG A 163 12.91 15.17 0.15
N VAL A 164 12.37 14.16 0.82
CA VAL A 164 12.64 13.84 2.22
C VAL A 164 13.12 12.39 2.23
N PRO A 165 14.33 12.13 2.76
CA PRO A 165 14.79 10.76 2.95
C PRO A 165 13.80 9.97 3.78
N VAL A 166 13.55 8.73 3.38
CA VAL A 166 12.74 7.77 4.14
C VAL A 166 13.57 6.55 4.45
N ASP A 167 13.22 5.87 5.53
CA ASP A 167 13.84 4.60 5.88
C ASP A 167 13.61 3.55 4.78
N LYS A 168 14.53 2.59 4.67
CA LYS A 168 14.38 1.45 3.75
C LYS A 168 13.04 0.77 4.04
N PRO A 169 12.13 0.63 3.06
CA PRO A 169 10.85 -0.04 3.29
C PRO A 169 11.05 -1.48 3.78
N ALA A 170 10.19 -1.93 4.68
CA ALA A 170 10.24 -3.29 5.20
C ALA A 170 10.07 -4.32 4.08
N PHE A 171 10.76 -5.45 4.20
CA PHE A 171 10.60 -6.57 3.29
C PHE A 171 9.26 -7.28 3.51
N THR A 172 8.43 -7.32 2.47
CA THR A 172 7.17 -8.05 2.44
C THR A 172 7.21 -9.10 1.34
N GLN A 173 6.78 -10.33 1.65
CA GLN A 173 6.84 -11.44 0.70
C GLN A 173 5.44 -11.86 0.24
N PRO A 174 5.23 -12.16 -1.06
CA PRO A 174 3.98 -12.74 -1.54
C PRO A 174 3.61 -14.01 -0.76
N GLY A 175 2.44 -14.02 -0.12
CA GLY A 175 1.93 -15.19 0.59
C GLY A 175 2.46 -15.41 2.01
N ARG A 176 3.34 -14.53 2.52
CA ARG A 176 3.71 -14.50 3.94
C ARG A 176 2.80 -13.47 4.62
N GLN A 177 1.84 -13.93 5.41
CA GLN A 177 1.18 -13.05 6.38
C GLN A 177 2.22 -12.74 7.48
N SER A 178 2.30 -11.50 7.92
CA SER A 178 3.17 -11.06 9.00
C SER A 178 2.85 -11.85 10.27
N THR A 179 3.59 -12.90 10.57
CA THR A 179 3.77 -13.33 11.96
C THR A 179 4.68 -12.31 12.62
N THR A 180 4.09 -11.22 13.07
CA THR A 180 4.80 -10.18 13.79
C THR A 180 4.21 -10.10 15.20
N MET A 181 5.05 -10.52 16.15
CA MET A 181 4.95 -10.44 17.63
C MET A 181 4.51 -11.67 18.42
N GLU A 182 3.54 -12.49 18.01
CA GLU A 182 3.15 -13.67 18.83
C GLU A 182 4.17 -14.83 18.80
N ASP A 183 4.88 -15.02 17.68
CA ASP A 183 5.79 -16.17 17.53
C ASP A 183 7.11 -16.01 18.30
N ASN A 184 7.58 -14.76 18.51
CA ASN A 184 8.81 -14.53 19.28
C ASN A 184 8.57 -14.68 20.78
N GLU A 185 7.44 -14.20 21.31
CA GLU A 185 7.08 -14.43 22.71
C GLU A 185 6.77 -15.91 22.98
N ALA A 186 6.15 -16.62 22.03
CA ALA A 186 5.91 -18.06 22.15
C ALA A 186 7.21 -18.89 22.05
N GLN A 187 8.19 -18.46 21.26
CA GLN A 187 9.49 -19.14 21.16
C GLN A 187 10.43 -18.86 22.34
N GLU A 188 10.39 -17.65 22.93
CA GLU A 188 11.12 -17.37 24.17
C GLU A 188 10.47 -18.06 25.38
N ALA A 189 9.14 -18.02 25.50
CA ALA A 189 8.42 -18.73 26.58
C ALA A 189 8.58 -20.26 26.49
N GLY A 190 8.66 -20.82 25.29
CA GLY A 190 8.92 -22.25 25.08
C GLY A 190 10.32 -22.67 25.50
N LYS A 191 11.34 -21.83 25.25
CA LYS A 191 12.72 -22.10 25.66
C LYS A 191 12.94 -21.91 27.16
N GLU A 192 12.28 -20.95 27.79
CA GLU A 192 12.32 -20.79 29.25
C GLU A 192 11.61 -21.93 29.98
N ALA A 193 10.49 -22.43 29.46
CA ALA A 193 9.79 -23.58 30.04
C ALA A 193 10.61 -24.89 29.94
N GLU A 194 11.37 -25.09 28.86
CA GLU A 194 12.21 -26.29 28.69
C GLU A 194 13.48 -26.25 29.57
N ALA A 195 14.01 -25.06 29.89
CA ALA A 195 15.15 -24.90 30.78
C ALA A 195 14.84 -25.16 32.27
N VAL A 196 13.57 -25.08 32.68
CA VAL A 196 13.13 -25.27 34.08
C VAL A 196 12.81 -26.75 34.40
N VAL A 197 12.71 -27.63 33.38
CA VAL A 197 12.30 -29.05 33.53
C VAL A 197 13.44 -30.02 33.22
N ALA A 198 14.70 -29.63 33.47
CA ALA A 198 15.79 -30.60 33.54
C ALA A 198 15.92 -31.13 34.98
N PRO A 199 15.61 -32.41 35.26
CA PRO A 199 15.82 -32.98 36.60
C PRO A 199 17.32 -33.08 36.92
N GLU A 200 17.68 -32.70 38.14
CA GLU A 200 19.02 -32.85 38.72
C GLU A 200 19.53 -34.29 38.59
N PRO A 201 20.82 -34.52 38.27
CA PRO A 201 21.38 -35.85 38.31
C PRO A 201 21.47 -36.36 39.76
N GLU A 202 20.82 -37.48 40.05
CA GLU A 202 20.99 -38.20 41.31
C GLU A 202 22.48 -38.54 41.49
N THR A 203 23.07 -38.00 42.55
CA THR A 203 24.41 -38.35 43.02
C THR A 203 24.40 -39.76 43.58
N ASP A 204 25.13 -40.65 42.92
CA ASP A 204 25.52 -41.97 43.38
C ASP A 204 26.33 -41.83 44.67
N SER A 205 25.77 -42.27 45.80
CA SER A 205 26.49 -42.35 47.07
C SER A 205 26.97 -43.78 47.28
N ASP A 206 28.25 -43.99 46.96
CA ASP A 206 29.10 -45.04 47.54
C ASP A 206 29.01 -44.99 49.07
N GLU A 207 28.64 -46.10 49.71
CA GLU A 207 29.11 -46.37 51.08
C GLU A 207 29.20 -47.88 51.37
N SER A 208 30.46 -48.33 51.51
CA SER A 208 31.02 -49.41 52.34
C SER A 208 30.79 -50.88 51.98
#